data_AF-A0ABD7KJC4-F1
#
_entry.id   AF-A0ABD7KJC4-F1
#
_cell.length_a   1.000
_cell.length_b   1.000
_cell.length_c   1.000
_cell.angle_alpha   90.00
_cell.angle_beta   90.00
_cell.angle_gamma   90.00
#
_symmetry.space_group_name_H-M   'P 1'
#
loop_
_entity.id
_entity.type
_entity.pdbx_description
1 polymer ?
#
loop_
_entity_poly.entity_id
_entity_poly.type
_entity_poly.pdbx_seq_one_letter_code
_entity_poly.pdbx_strand_id
1 'polypeptide(L)'
;MLQHHAIDAVVYSSRHGELERNYRILHALATGQSVSPTDFAMSVHNSAVGNLTITARQAIVSSSISAGLDTFQQALCEVLSLLQAGYSRVLLVDFDGALPEFYHPALPHQMPTWPYALALVIESGKELQCETRSGSTGDEPALPQSLVFLQRYLSEARQFVVPGERLLWQWTRA
;
A
#
# COMPACT_ATOMS: atom_id res chain seq x y z
N MET A 1 0.66 10.85 -13.04
CA MET A 1 1.06 11.48 -11.76
C MET A 1 2.43 12.15 -11.87
N LEU A 2 3.54 11.42 -12.02
CA LEU A 2 4.90 12.02 -12.13
C LEU A 2 5.09 12.99 -13.31
N GLN A 3 4.32 12.84 -14.39
CA GLN A 3 4.35 13.77 -15.53
C GLN A 3 3.51 15.03 -15.33
N HIS A 4 2.57 15.03 -14.36
CA HIS A 4 1.61 16.11 -14.13
C HIS A 4 1.91 16.91 -12.86
N HIS A 5 2.69 16.35 -11.93
CA HIS A 5 3.05 16.96 -10.67
C HIS A 5 4.57 16.83 -10.46
N ALA A 6 5.19 17.88 -9.92
CA ALA A 6 6.55 17.77 -9.40
C ALA A 6 6.48 17.04 -8.05
N ILE A 7 6.81 15.75 -8.07
CA ILE A 7 6.83 14.88 -6.89
C ILE A 7 8.25 14.85 -6.33
N ASP A 8 8.38 15.10 -5.03
CA ASP A 8 9.68 15.21 -4.35
C ASP A 8 10.09 13.90 -3.68
N ALA A 9 9.12 13.07 -3.27
CA ALA A 9 9.34 11.74 -2.70
C ALA A 9 8.19 10.79 -3.04
N VAL A 10 8.46 9.48 -2.99
CA VAL A 10 7.50 8.42 -3.31
C VAL A 10 7.47 7.37 -2.20
N VAL A 11 6.27 6.97 -1.79
CA VAL A 11 6.02 5.86 -0.86
C VAL A 11 5.17 4.83 -1.58
N TYR A 12 5.62 3.58 -1.62
CA TYR A 12 4.78 2.45 -2.05
C TYR A 12 4.38 1.64 -0.84
N SER A 13 3.13 1.20 -0.79
CA SER A 13 2.62 0.35 0.28
C SER A 13 1.90 -0.86 -0.29
N SER A 14 2.18 -2.03 0.28
CA SER A 14 1.54 -3.27 -0.12
C SER A 14 1.53 -4.25 1.04
N ARG A 15 0.38 -4.89 1.28
CA ARG A 15 0.27 -5.88 2.37
C ARG A 15 0.99 -7.16 1.99
N HIS A 16 0.90 -7.55 0.72
CA HIS A 16 1.36 -8.85 0.24
C HIS A 16 2.62 -8.77 -0.63
N GLY A 17 2.99 -7.57 -1.08
CA GLY A 17 4.14 -7.32 -1.94
C GLY A 17 4.07 -8.16 -3.22
N GLU A 18 5.21 -8.72 -3.61
CA GLU A 18 5.35 -9.55 -4.81
C GLU A 18 5.00 -11.03 -4.53
N LEU A 19 3.85 -11.28 -3.90
CA LEU A 19 3.48 -12.61 -3.41
C LEU A 19 3.43 -13.67 -4.53
N GLU A 20 2.97 -13.28 -5.72
CA GLU A 20 2.95 -14.18 -6.88
C GLU A 20 4.38 -14.63 -7.28
N ARG A 21 5.35 -13.71 -7.25
CA ARG A 21 6.77 -14.04 -7.53
C ARG A 21 7.34 -14.93 -6.43
N ASN A 22 7.06 -14.59 -5.17
CA ASN A 22 7.49 -15.38 -4.02
C ASN A 22 6.97 -16.82 -4.11
N TYR A 23 5.70 -16.99 -4.48
CA TYR A 23 5.12 -18.32 -4.70
C TYR A 23 5.85 -19.08 -5.83
N ARG A 24 6.08 -18.44 -6.99
CA ARG A 24 6.81 -19.07 -8.10
C ARG A 24 8.22 -19.50 -7.70
N ILE A 25 8.93 -18.70 -6.91
CA ILE A 25 10.26 -19.02 -6.38
C ILE A 25 10.19 -20.24 -5.45
N LEU A 26 9.28 -20.22 -4.46
CA LEU A 26 9.11 -21.31 -3.51
C LEU A 26 8.68 -22.62 -4.20
N HIS A 27 7.79 -22.53 -5.19
CA HIS A 27 7.38 -23.68 -6.00
C HIS A 27 8.55 -24.27 -6.80
N ALA A 28 9.38 -23.43 -7.43
CA ALA A 28 10.56 -23.89 -8.15
C ALA A 28 11.53 -24.62 -7.21
N LEU A 29 11.80 -24.06 -6.03
CA LEU A 29 12.65 -24.69 -5.02
C LEU A 29 12.09 -26.04 -4.55
N ALA A 30 10.79 -26.11 -4.26
CA ALA A 30 10.12 -27.33 -3.80
C ALA A 30 10.11 -28.45 -4.87
N THR A 31 10.15 -28.08 -6.15
CA THR A 31 10.12 -29.02 -7.29
C THR A 31 11.50 -29.28 -7.90
N GLY A 32 12.57 -28.74 -7.31
CA GLY A 32 13.95 -28.90 -7.80
C GLY A 32 14.23 -28.17 -9.11
N GLN A 33 13.40 -27.19 -9.47
CA GLN A 33 13.58 -26.33 -10.65
C GLN A 33 14.51 -25.15 -10.32
N SER A 34 15.21 -24.64 -11.34
CA SER A 34 16.03 -23.44 -11.19
C SER A 34 15.16 -22.20 -10.98
N VAL A 35 15.60 -21.32 -10.08
CA VAL A 35 14.96 -20.02 -9.85
C VAL A 35 15.40 -19.02 -10.91
N SER A 36 14.45 -18.31 -11.51
CA SER A 36 14.71 -17.22 -12.45
C SER A 36 15.40 -16.04 -11.72
N PRO A 37 16.59 -15.60 -12.16
CA PRO A 37 17.29 -14.45 -11.54
C PRO A 37 16.46 -13.17 -11.58
N THR A 38 15.71 -12.96 -12.67
CA THR A 38 14.82 -11.81 -12.82
C THR A 38 13.65 -11.88 -11.83
N ASP A 39 13.03 -13.05 -11.66
CA ASP A 39 11.94 -13.19 -10.69
C ASP A 39 12.44 -12.98 -9.26
N PHE A 40 13.63 -13.49 -8.93
CA PHE A 40 14.25 -13.25 -7.64
C PHE A 40 14.59 -11.77 -7.41
N ALA A 41 15.23 -11.11 -8.38
CA ALA A 41 15.56 -9.69 -8.28
C ALA A 41 14.31 -8.80 -8.16
N MET A 42 13.19 -9.24 -8.75
CA MET A 42 11.91 -8.53 -8.72
C MET A 42 11.01 -8.93 -7.54
N SER A 43 11.40 -9.91 -6.71
CA SER A 43 10.57 -10.39 -5.60
C SER A 43 10.69 -9.54 -4.33
N VAL A 44 11.63 -8.60 -4.31
CA VAL A 44 11.76 -7.62 -3.23
C VAL A 44 10.56 -6.67 -3.22
N HIS A 45 10.09 -6.29 -2.04
CA HIS A 45 8.88 -5.47 -1.87
C HIS A 45 8.98 -4.11 -2.57
N ASN A 46 10.18 -3.53 -2.60
CA ASN A 46 10.44 -2.24 -3.23
C ASN A 46 10.64 -2.32 -4.75
N SER A 47 10.43 -3.47 -5.40
CA SER A 47 10.65 -3.61 -6.84
C SER A 47 9.74 -2.67 -7.64
N ALA A 48 8.48 -2.48 -7.22
CA ALA A 48 7.54 -1.58 -7.87
C ALA A 48 8.03 -0.11 -7.86
N VAL A 49 8.45 0.40 -6.70
CA VAL A 49 8.97 1.78 -6.59
C VAL A 49 10.34 1.93 -7.26
N GLY A 50 11.19 0.91 -7.21
CA GLY A 50 12.46 0.89 -7.93
C GLY A 50 12.28 0.96 -9.45
N ASN A 51 11.33 0.21 -10.01
CA ASN A 51 11.03 0.30 -11.43
C ASN A 51 10.43 1.64 -11.83
N LEU A 52 9.63 2.26 -10.95
CA LEU A 52 9.10 3.59 -11.19
C LEU A 52 10.22 4.62 -11.39
N THR A 53 11.21 4.67 -10.48
CA THR A 53 12.31 5.63 -10.55
C THR A 53 13.20 5.41 -11.77
N ILE A 54 13.48 4.14 -12.12
CA ILE A 54 14.24 3.78 -13.33
C ILE A 54 13.48 4.20 -14.60
N THR A 55 12.19 3.87 -14.69
CA THR A 55 11.37 4.13 -15.88
C THR A 55 11.14 5.63 -16.07
N ALA A 56 10.86 6.35 -14.98
CA ALA A 56 10.72 7.80 -14.98
C ALA A 56 12.06 8.52 -15.20
N ARG A 57 13.20 7.81 -15.04
CA ARG A 57 14.56 8.37 -15.06
C ARG A 57 14.73 9.50 -14.05
N GLN A 58 14.15 9.32 -12.87
CA GLN A 58 14.18 10.30 -11.79
C GLN A 58 14.72 9.65 -10.52
N ALA A 59 15.80 10.22 -9.97
CA ALA A 59 16.38 9.80 -8.70
C ALA A 59 15.57 10.40 -7.54
N ILE A 60 14.33 9.93 -7.36
CA ILE A 60 13.41 10.40 -6.33
C ILE A 60 13.63 9.59 -5.05
N VAL A 61 13.61 10.26 -3.90
CA VAL A 61 13.62 9.59 -2.60
C VAL A 61 12.42 8.66 -2.50
N SER A 62 12.68 7.39 -2.26
CA SER A 62 11.66 6.34 -2.32
C SER A 62 11.69 5.46 -1.08
N SER A 63 10.52 5.14 -0.54
CA SER A 63 10.33 4.18 0.54
C SER A 63 9.27 3.14 0.18
N SER A 64 9.27 2.00 0.88
CA SER A 64 8.32 0.92 0.66
C SER A 64 7.89 0.27 1.97
N ILE A 65 6.59 0.24 2.23
CA ILE A 65 5.99 -0.08 3.54
C ILE A 65 5.07 -1.31 3.44
N SER A 66 5.15 -2.18 4.44
CA SER A 66 4.19 -3.25 4.66
C SER A 66 3.91 -3.36 6.16
N ALA A 67 2.64 -3.38 6.55
CA ALA A 67 2.19 -3.42 7.95
C ALA A 67 0.91 -4.25 8.13
N GLY A 68 0.75 -5.32 7.36
CA GLY A 68 -0.44 -6.19 7.45
C GLY A 68 -1.71 -5.46 6.99
N LEU A 69 -2.81 -5.63 7.71
CA LEU A 69 -4.08 -4.98 7.39
C LEU A 69 -3.96 -3.44 7.42
N ASP A 70 -3.09 -2.91 8.27
CA ASP A 70 -2.89 -1.48 8.48
C ASP A 70 -1.89 -0.82 7.52
N THR A 71 -1.49 -1.52 6.44
CA THR A 71 -0.44 -1.07 5.52
C THR A 71 -0.68 0.33 4.95
N PHE A 72 -1.87 0.59 4.41
CA PHE A 72 -2.21 1.90 3.84
C PHE A 72 -2.11 3.02 4.89
N GLN A 73 -2.69 2.82 6.08
CA GLN A 73 -2.71 3.83 7.14
C GLN A 73 -1.32 4.08 7.73
N GLN A 74 -0.51 3.02 7.88
CA GLN A 74 0.87 3.15 8.35
C GLN A 74 1.78 3.80 7.29
N ALA A 75 1.52 3.59 6.01
CA ALA A 75 2.24 4.29 4.95
C ALA A 75 2.01 5.81 4.98
N LEU A 76 0.86 6.27 5.48
CA LEU A 76 0.64 7.71 5.70
C LEU A 76 1.56 8.28 6.80
N CYS A 77 1.94 7.49 7.81
CA CYS A 77 2.95 7.92 8.79
C CYS A 77 4.32 8.17 8.13
N GLU A 78 4.70 7.32 7.17
CA GLU A 78 5.92 7.51 6.38
C GLU A 78 5.82 8.77 5.50
N VAL A 79 4.66 8.97 4.85
CA VAL A 79 4.39 10.20 4.09
C VAL A 79 4.52 11.44 4.97
N LEU A 80 3.93 11.45 6.17
CA LEU A 80 4.03 12.55 7.12
C LEU A 80 5.48 12.80 7.56
N SER A 81 6.26 11.73 7.75
CA SER A 81 7.68 11.83 8.10
C SER A 81 8.50 12.48 6.99
N LEU A 82 8.22 12.14 5.72
CA LEU A 82 8.84 12.80 4.56
C LEU A 82 8.42 14.27 4.46
N LEU A 83 7.13 14.59 4.62
CA LEU A 83 6.67 15.98 4.63
C LEU A 83 7.37 16.78 5.74
N GLN A 84 7.53 16.22 6.94
CA GLN A 84 8.25 16.84 8.04
C GLN A 84 9.75 17.00 7.77
N ALA A 85 10.34 16.11 6.98
CA ALA A 85 11.73 16.19 6.52
C ALA A 85 11.97 17.27 5.44
N GLY A 86 10.91 17.94 4.96
CA GLY A 86 11.01 19.08 4.03
C GLY A 86 10.61 18.77 2.58
N TYR A 87 10.14 17.56 2.28
CA TYR A 87 9.53 17.25 0.98
C TYR A 87 8.16 17.93 0.89
N SER A 88 7.80 18.53 -0.26
CA SER A 88 6.54 19.29 -0.39
C SER A 88 5.39 18.44 -0.93
N ARG A 89 5.69 17.56 -1.89
CA ARG A 89 4.72 16.67 -2.54
C ARG A 89 5.20 15.23 -2.50
N VAL A 90 4.45 14.39 -1.81
CA VAL A 90 4.74 12.95 -1.69
C VAL A 90 3.69 12.15 -2.44
N LEU A 91 4.13 11.27 -3.34
CA LEU A 91 3.25 10.31 -4.00
C LEU A 91 3.16 9.04 -3.14
N LEU A 92 1.98 8.72 -2.64
CA LEU A 92 1.67 7.42 -2.03
C LEU A 92 1.00 6.52 -3.06
N VAL A 93 1.50 5.30 -3.24
CA VAL A 93 0.86 4.26 -4.05
C VAL A 93 0.63 3.04 -3.19
N ASP A 94 -0.64 2.74 -2.89
CA ASP A 94 -1.06 1.54 -2.18
C ASP A 94 -1.59 0.50 -3.16
N PHE A 95 -1.07 -0.72 -3.11
CA PHE A 95 -1.39 -1.75 -4.10
C PHE A 95 -1.25 -3.16 -3.53
N ASP A 96 -1.94 -4.11 -4.16
CA ASP A 96 -1.60 -5.54 -4.07
C ASP A 96 -1.83 -6.21 -5.42
N GLY A 97 -1.09 -7.28 -5.67
CA GLY A 97 -1.32 -8.18 -6.79
C GLY A 97 -2.43 -9.20 -6.50
N ALA A 98 -2.74 -10.02 -7.51
CA ALA A 98 -3.61 -11.17 -7.28
C ALA A 98 -2.96 -12.15 -6.29
N LEU A 99 -3.71 -12.63 -5.30
CA LEU A 99 -3.20 -13.64 -4.38
C LEU A 99 -3.27 -15.02 -5.06
N PRO A 100 -2.16 -15.77 -5.12
CA PRO A 100 -2.15 -17.10 -5.73
C PRO A 100 -3.16 -18.04 -5.08
N GLU A 101 -3.85 -18.85 -5.89
CA GLU A 101 -4.88 -19.81 -5.44
C GLU A 101 -4.39 -20.75 -4.35
N PHE A 102 -3.10 -21.08 -4.36
CA PHE A 102 -2.43 -21.89 -3.33
C PHE A 102 -2.71 -21.38 -1.90
N TYR A 103 -2.80 -20.06 -1.70
CA TYR A 103 -3.00 -19.48 -0.38
C TYR A 103 -4.47 -19.42 0.05
N HIS A 104 -5.42 -19.44 -0.91
CA HIS A 104 -6.84 -19.17 -0.64
C HIS A 104 -7.45 -19.99 0.49
N PRO A 105 -7.17 -21.30 0.64
CA PRO A 105 -7.74 -22.10 1.73
C PRO A 105 -7.34 -21.64 3.14
N ALA A 106 -6.23 -20.92 3.28
CA ALA A 106 -5.72 -20.42 4.54
C ALA A 106 -6.04 -18.93 4.78
N LEU A 107 -6.66 -18.25 3.81
CA LEU A 107 -7.01 -16.84 3.94
C LEU A 107 -8.34 -16.67 4.71
N PRO A 108 -8.52 -15.57 5.44
CA PRO A 108 -9.83 -15.15 5.91
C PRO A 108 -10.81 -15.07 4.73
N HIS A 109 -12.07 -15.50 4.94
CA HIS A 109 -13.07 -15.62 3.88
C HIS A 109 -13.33 -14.31 3.10
N GLN A 110 -13.17 -13.15 3.74
CA GLN A 110 -13.41 -11.84 3.14
C GLN A 110 -12.14 -11.19 2.55
N MET A 111 -10.98 -11.82 2.66
CA MET A 111 -9.72 -11.24 2.19
C MET A 111 -9.78 -10.93 0.68
N PRO A 112 -9.49 -9.69 0.26
CA PRO A 112 -9.36 -9.36 -1.15
C PRO A 112 -8.23 -10.17 -1.81
N THR A 113 -8.56 -10.92 -2.86
CA THR A 113 -7.59 -11.73 -3.63
C THR A 113 -7.31 -11.18 -5.03
N TRP A 114 -7.97 -10.08 -5.40
CA TRP A 114 -7.89 -9.45 -6.71
C TRP A 114 -6.93 -8.24 -6.68
N PRO A 115 -6.29 -7.92 -7.80
CA PRO A 115 -5.30 -6.85 -7.85
C PRO A 115 -5.96 -5.46 -7.82
N TYR A 116 -5.33 -4.51 -7.14
CA TYR A 116 -5.76 -3.12 -7.12
C TYR A 116 -4.57 -2.17 -6.95
N ALA A 117 -4.78 -0.90 -7.24
CA ALA A 117 -3.87 0.17 -6.86
C ALA A 117 -4.63 1.49 -6.62
N LEU A 118 -4.21 2.24 -5.62
CA LEU A 118 -4.60 3.62 -5.36
C LEU A 118 -3.34 4.49 -5.33
N ALA A 119 -3.35 5.60 -6.08
CA ALA A 119 -2.29 6.60 -6.04
C ALA A 119 -2.83 7.95 -5.53
N LEU A 120 -2.17 8.52 -4.53
CA LEU A 120 -2.50 9.81 -3.93
C LEU A 120 -1.27 10.73 -3.98
N VAL A 121 -1.46 11.99 -4.39
CA VAL A 121 -0.45 13.04 -4.21
C VAL A 121 -0.83 13.80 -2.94
N ILE A 122 0.08 13.83 -1.98
CA ILE A 122 -0.17 14.35 -0.63
C ILE A 122 0.76 15.52 -0.37
N GLU A 123 0.17 16.61 0.14
CA GLU A 123 0.84 17.85 0.52
C GLU A 123 0.55 18.17 2.00
N SER A 124 1.36 19.02 2.61
CA SER A 124 1.10 19.50 3.97
C SER A 124 -0.18 20.33 4.03
N GLY A 125 -1.08 20.02 4.96
CA GLY A 125 -2.37 20.69 5.09
C GLY A 125 -3.15 20.23 6.31
N LYS A 126 -4.38 20.75 6.44
CA LYS A 126 -5.30 20.42 7.56
C LYS A 126 -6.69 20.00 7.10
N GLU A 127 -6.88 19.81 5.79
CA GLU A 127 -8.17 19.48 5.18
C GLU A 127 -8.68 18.10 5.62
N LEU A 128 -7.76 17.15 5.75
CA LEU A 128 -8.02 15.82 6.29
C LEU A 128 -7.20 15.62 7.55
N GLN A 129 -7.86 15.09 8.57
CA GLN A 129 -7.26 14.78 9.86
C GLN A 129 -7.62 13.35 10.21
N CYS A 130 -6.66 12.59 10.74
CA CYS A 130 -6.87 11.22 11.17
C CYS A 130 -6.47 11.06 12.63
N GLU A 131 -7.34 10.42 13.41
CA GLU A 131 -7.07 10.04 14.80
C GLU A 131 -7.22 8.52 14.94
N THR A 132 -6.32 7.89 15.69
CA THR A 132 -6.41 6.47 16.00
C THR A 132 -7.23 6.26 17.27
N ARG A 133 -8.15 5.30 17.24
CA ARG A 133 -8.84 4.78 18.43
C ARG A 133 -8.58 3.29 18.56
N SER A 134 -8.36 2.81 19.79
CA SER A 134 -8.31 1.37 20.03
C SER A 134 -9.66 0.74 19.68
N GLY A 135 -9.63 -0.32 18.87
CA GLY A 135 -10.83 -1.00 18.43
C GLY A 135 -10.57 -1.88 17.21
N SER A 136 -11.35 -2.93 17.07
CA SER A 136 -11.27 -3.85 15.93
C SER A 136 -12.69 -4.19 15.48
N THR A 137 -12.88 -4.36 14.18
CA THR A 137 -14.11 -4.96 13.65
C THR A 137 -14.13 -6.48 13.84
N GLY A 138 -13.02 -7.08 14.27
CA GLY A 138 -12.87 -8.53 14.47
C GLY A 138 -12.71 -9.33 13.17
N ASP A 139 -13.33 -8.87 12.10
CA ASP A 139 -13.31 -9.51 10.78
C ASP A 139 -12.37 -8.80 9.80
N GLU A 140 -11.79 -9.59 8.88
CA GLU A 140 -11.08 -9.11 7.70
C GLU A 140 -12.06 -8.34 6.79
N PRO A 141 -11.77 -7.09 6.41
CA PRO A 141 -12.69 -6.31 5.59
C PRO A 141 -12.70 -6.79 4.13
N ALA A 142 -13.89 -6.76 3.51
CA ALA A 142 -14.08 -7.09 2.11
C ALA A 142 -13.41 -6.13 1.11
N LEU A 143 -12.96 -4.95 1.57
CA LEU A 143 -12.23 -3.97 0.79
C LEU A 143 -10.92 -3.61 1.49
N PRO A 144 -9.81 -3.45 0.74
CA PRO A 144 -8.56 -2.90 1.27
C PRO A 144 -8.77 -1.51 1.90
N GLN A 145 -7.96 -1.17 2.91
CA GLN A 145 -8.06 0.10 3.64
C GLN A 145 -8.04 1.33 2.72
N SER A 146 -7.19 1.33 1.68
CA SER A 146 -7.09 2.40 0.69
C SER A 146 -8.38 2.60 -0.11
N LEU A 147 -9.06 1.51 -0.48
CA LEU A 147 -10.33 1.58 -1.21
C LEU A 147 -11.51 1.95 -0.31
N VAL A 148 -11.50 1.52 0.96
CA VAL A 148 -12.45 2.03 1.97
C VAL A 148 -12.26 3.53 2.13
N PHE A 149 -11.02 4.00 2.30
CA PHE A 149 -10.71 5.42 2.37
C PHE A 149 -11.21 6.17 1.12
N LEU A 150 -10.89 5.69 -0.08
CA LEU A 150 -11.30 6.32 -1.34
C LEU A 150 -12.83 6.42 -1.44
N GLN A 151 -13.55 5.34 -1.16
CA GLN A 151 -15.02 5.32 -1.21
C GLN A 151 -15.62 6.39 -0.28
N ARG A 152 -15.12 6.52 0.95
CA ARG A 152 -15.61 7.50 1.93
C ARG A 152 -15.18 8.93 1.62
N TYR A 153 -13.96 9.08 1.09
CA TYR A 153 -13.44 10.37 0.64
C TYR A 153 -14.30 10.94 -0.50
N LEU A 154 -14.64 10.10 -1.48
CA LEU A 154 -15.46 10.47 -2.65
C LEU A 154 -16.95 10.63 -2.32
N SER A 155 -17.45 10.00 -1.25
CA SER A 155 -18.82 10.22 -0.77
C SER A 155 -18.99 11.55 -0.01
N GLU A 156 -17.94 12.38 0.06
CA GLU A 156 -17.91 13.67 0.76
C GLU A 156 -18.36 13.57 2.24
N ALA A 157 -18.13 12.41 2.87
CA ALA A 157 -18.48 12.23 4.27
C ALA A 157 -17.59 13.14 5.14
N ARG A 158 -18.22 13.97 5.98
CA ARG A 158 -17.49 14.84 6.92
C ARG A 158 -16.61 14.05 7.89
N GLN A 159 -17.07 12.87 8.29
CA GLN A 159 -16.36 11.98 9.19
C GLN A 159 -16.61 10.53 8.79
N PHE A 160 -15.56 9.72 8.81
CA PHE A 160 -15.65 8.29 8.51
C PHE A 160 -14.55 7.51 9.21
N VAL A 161 -14.72 6.19 9.29
CA VAL A 161 -13.76 5.28 9.92
C VAL A 161 -13.25 4.30 8.88
N VAL A 162 -11.94 4.10 8.87
CA VAL A 162 -11.28 2.99 8.17
C VAL A 162 -10.83 1.98 9.24
N PRO A 163 -11.35 0.75 9.23
CA PRO A 163 -10.97 -0.26 10.22
C PRO A 163 -9.57 -0.82 9.94
N GLY A 164 -8.82 -1.06 11.01
CA GLY A 164 -7.54 -1.78 11.03
C GLY A 164 -7.63 -3.08 11.83
N GLU A 165 -6.48 -3.70 12.11
CA GLU A 165 -6.45 -4.96 12.86
C GLU A 165 -6.87 -4.74 14.33
N ARG A 166 -6.30 -3.69 14.95
CA ARG A 166 -6.49 -3.34 16.37
C ARG A 166 -6.78 -1.86 16.61
N LEU A 167 -6.78 -1.09 15.53
CA LEU A 167 -7.02 0.34 15.54
C LEU A 167 -8.17 0.67 14.59
N LEU A 168 -8.93 1.69 14.94
CA LEU A 168 -9.88 2.36 14.07
C LEU A 168 -9.29 3.72 13.70
N TRP A 169 -9.19 3.97 12.40
CA TRP A 169 -8.64 5.20 11.84
C TRP A 169 -9.78 6.15 11.53
N GLN A 170 -10.00 7.12 12.42
CA GLN A 170 -11.09 8.07 12.30
C GLN A 170 -10.63 9.29 11.51
N TRP A 171 -11.19 9.44 10.32
CA TRP A 171 -10.95 10.56 9.43
C TRP A 171 -12.01 11.63 9.59
N THR A 172 -11.57 12.88 9.63
CA THR A 172 -12.42 14.08 9.63
C THR A 172 -11.98 14.99 8.49
N ARG A 173 -12.95 15.43 7.68
CA ARG A 173 -12.78 16.52 6.71
C ARG A 173 -13.17 17.84 7.38
N ALA A 174 -12.28 18.83 7.31
CA ALA A 174 -12.48 20.16 7.88
C ALA A 174 -13.65 20.91 7.20
#